data_AF-A0A293LJ09-F1
#
_entry.id   AF-A0A293LJ09-F1
#
_cell.length_a   1.000
_cell.length_b   1.000
_cell.length_c   1.000
_cell.angle_alpha   90.00
_cell.angle_beta   90.00
_cell.angle_gamma   90.00
#
_symmetry.space_group_name_H-M   'P 1'
#
loop_
_entity.id
_entity.type
_entity.pdbx_description
1 polymer ?
#
loop_
_entity_poly.entity_id
_entity_poly.type
_entity_poly.pdbx_seq_one_letter_code
_entity_poly.pdbx_strand_id
1 'polypeptide(L)'
;MGSGDVYLTHVSPTDENSTVYSGRVLGPLNMRPPSEDNYGVDGYSLLCLPAPVPLLVIATTAGTLYHCLALGMPQQQPFNQSLLQEEVDMALFVFEKVKLDLTFTPGNEDDAFTCPIRLTRDPTCPVRYICSHNSGLHAVALPLVDHLHNFAQSEENATVPPQLRNEPCIVESLICTRPTTSSLPTPLVGAIVLPRVPGPVLIVLTASWKVIVNFLVQGYDGYVPQLFSSVPPSAGAQRQERTSFEQQVQQMLGSRTIPQLAQGTKECSAQECMEILFAATQKFREEWLQRLESCQVLITRRMQTVNMQKEQQLEKQEKLKRDLEQMQMKDTLLREKYDTAYGMQQKIIERVENVLHQLQQRVPQLSSAEQAMKKELETMEEHLKGMESSLEQAQLKQDYQERHVISSTTKDDDVAQYISNTQIENIHEALSAEGRTISKLVQKVAQLKRELSL
;
A
#
# COMPACT_ATOMS: atom_id res chain seq x y z
N MET A 1 50.55 0.21 -13.18
CA MET A 1 49.31 0.83 -13.68
C MET A 1 48.54 -0.27 -14.39
N GLY A 2 47.35 -0.63 -13.90
CA GLY A 2 46.53 -1.70 -14.50
C GLY A 2 45.75 -1.15 -15.68
N SER A 3 45.41 -2.00 -16.64
CA SER A 3 44.68 -1.63 -17.87
C SER A 3 43.19 -1.33 -17.66
N GLY A 4 42.67 -1.43 -16.43
CA GLY A 4 41.23 -1.28 -16.15
C GLY A 4 40.38 -2.46 -16.64
N ASP A 5 41.01 -3.48 -17.21
CA ASP A 5 40.36 -4.65 -17.80
C ASP A 5 39.63 -5.50 -16.74
N VAL A 6 38.37 -5.82 -17.02
CA VAL A 6 37.55 -6.69 -16.17
C VAL A 6 37.60 -8.11 -16.71
N TYR A 7 38.00 -9.05 -15.87
CA TYR A 7 38.02 -10.47 -16.19
C TYR A 7 37.01 -11.24 -15.34
N LEU A 8 36.43 -12.30 -15.91
CA LEU A 8 35.49 -13.21 -15.29
C LEU A 8 36.20 -14.54 -14.98
N THR A 9 35.93 -15.10 -13.80
CA THR A 9 36.29 -16.48 -13.48
C THR A 9 35.13 -17.17 -12.79
N HIS A 10 34.93 -18.44 -13.12
CA HIS A 10 33.90 -19.27 -12.49
C HIS A 10 34.52 -20.02 -11.32
N VAL A 11 33.95 -19.85 -10.13
CA VAL A 11 34.36 -20.58 -8.92
C VAL A 11 33.18 -21.45 -8.48
N SER A 12 33.35 -22.77 -8.51
CA SER A 12 32.35 -23.69 -7.96
C SER A 12 32.48 -23.76 -6.44
N PRO A 13 31.41 -23.53 -5.66
CA PRO A 13 31.45 -23.57 -4.20
C PRO A 13 31.48 -25.00 -3.60
N THR A 14 31.49 -26.06 -4.43
CA THR A 14 31.27 -27.45 -3.97
C THR A 14 32.50 -28.36 -3.96
N ASP A 15 33.66 -27.89 -4.44
CA ASP A 15 34.89 -28.70 -4.47
C ASP A 15 35.89 -28.17 -3.44
N GLU A 16 35.95 -28.77 -2.25
CA GLU A 16 36.93 -28.41 -1.20
C GLU A 16 38.30 -29.10 -1.34
N ASN A 17 38.51 -29.96 -2.36
CA ASN A 17 39.66 -30.87 -2.36
C ASN A 17 40.42 -31.04 -3.69
N SER A 18 40.31 -30.12 -4.64
CA SER A 18 41.13 -30.18 -5.86
C SER A 18 42.05 -28.97 -5.96
N THR A 19 43.35 -29.21 -6.08
CA THR A 19 44.39 -28.22 -6.38
C THR A 19 44.25 -27.58 -7.78
N VAL A 20 43.08 -27.69 -8.40
CA VAL A 20 42.69 -27.15 -9.71
C VAL A 20 41.62 -26.05 -9.50
N TYR A 21 41.89 -25.09 -8.61
CA TYR A 21 40.99 -23.95 -8.34
C TYR A 21 41.04 -22.84 -9.40
N SER A 22 41.82 -23.00 -10.46
CA SER A 22 41.91 -21.99 -11.51
C SER A 22 40.87 -22.26 -12.59
N GLY A 23 39.62 -21.90 -12.31
CA GLY A 23 38.64 -21.68 -13.39
C GLY A 23 39.28 -20.77 -14.45
N ARG A 24 39.12 -21.13 -15.73
CA ARG A 24 39.68 -20.36 -16.86
C ARG A 24 39.25 -18.90 -16.72
N VAL A 25 40.23 -18.00 -16.70
CA VAL A 25 39.98 -16.56 -16.69
C VAL A 25 39.49 -16.17 -18.10
N LEU A 26 38.26 -15.68 -18.17
CA LEU A 26 37.61 -15.20 -19.39
C LEU A 26 37.69 -13.67 -19.41
N GLY A 27 37.98 -13.08 -20.57
CA GLY A 27 38.01 -11.63 -20.74
C GLY A 27 39.22 -11.13 -21.54
N PRO A 28 39.38 -9.81 -21.66
CA PRO A 28 38.59 -8.76 -20.99
C PRO A 28 37.13 -8.71 -21.44
N LEU A 29 36.21 -8.47 -20.52
CA LEU A 29 34.79 -8.31 -20.84
C LEU A 29 34.55 -6.98 -21.54
N ASN A 30 33.83 -7.01 -22.66
CA ASN A 30 33.50 -5.79 -23.40
C ASN A 30 32.40 -4.99 -22.69
N MET A 31 32.61 -3.68 -22.51
CA MET A 31 31.62 -2.75 -22.01
C MET A 31 30.78 -2.15 -23.15
N ARG A 32 29.45 -2.11 -22.97
CA ARG A 32 28.48 -1.60 -23.94
C ARG A 32 27.53 -0.57 -23.31
N PRO A 33 27.13 0.49 -24.03
CA PRO A 33 27.60 0.86 -25.37
C PRO A 33 29.08 1.27 -25.34
N PRO A 34 29.84 1.07 -26.44
CA PRO A 34 31.24 1.49 -26.49
C PRO A 34 31.34 2.99 -26.30
N SER A 35 32.17 3.41 -25.35
CA SER A 35 32.47 4.81 -25.02
C SER A 35 33.97 4.93 -24.77
N GLU A 36 34.54 6.10 -25.06
CA GLU A 36 35.97 6.38 -24.83
C GLU A 36 36.37 6.19 -23.36
N ASP A 37 35.43 6.46 -22.44
CA ASP A 37 35.66 6.35 -20.99
C ASP A 37 35.52 4.93 -20.43
N ASN A 38 35.05 3.95 -21.22
CA ASN A 38 34.76 2.59 -20.72
C ASN A 38 36.02 1.79 -20.36
N TYR A 39 37.18 2.15 -20.93
CA TYR A 39 38.43 1.41 -20.82
C TYR A 39 39.54 2.26 -20.20
N GLY A 40 39.15 3.17 -19.29
CA GLY A 40 40.07 4.00 -18.55
C GLY A 40 41.00 3.18 -17.64
N VAL A 41 42.25 3.62 -17.53
CA VAL A 41 43.26 3.04 -16.61
C VAL A 41 43.04 3.41 -15.14
N ASP A 42 41.93 4.10 -14.85
CA ASP A 42 41.59 4.72 -13.59
C ASP A 42 40.59 3.91 -12.73
N GLY A 43 40.20 2.71 -13.19
CA GLY A 43 39.41 1.75 -12.42
C GLY A 43 40.13 1.32 -11.14
N TYR A 44 39.47 1.47 -9.98
CA TYR A 44 40.08 1.27 -8.67
C TYR A 44 39.39 0.22 -7.81
N SER A 45 38.06 0.16 -7.80
CA SER A 45 37.31 -0.78 -6.95
C SER A 45 36.13 -1.37 -7.70
N LEU A 46 35.87 -2.66 -7.43
CA LEU A 46 34.77 -3.44 -7.99
C LEU A 46 33.88 -3.95 -6.85
N LEU A 47 32.56 -3.87 -7.04
CA LEU A 47 31.57 -4.42 -6.11
C LEU A 47 30.46 -5.13 -6.88
N CYS A 48 30.18 -6.38 -6.54
CA CYS A 48 29.01 -7.09 -7.05
C CYS A 48 27.83 -6.92 -6.07
N LEU A 49 26.70 -6.44 -6.57
CA LEU A 49 25.47 -6.29 -5.80
C LEU A 49 24.59 -7.55 -5.90
N PRO A 50 23.79 -7.85 -4.86
CA PRO A 50 22.90 -9.01 -4.82
C PRO A 50 21.66 -8.79 -5.70
N ALA A 51 21.77 -9.03 -7.01
CA ALA A 51 20.66 -8.94 -7.95
C ALA A 51 20.44 -10.29 -8.67
N PRO A 52 19.24 -10.55 -9.24
CA PRO A 52 18.99 -11.77 -10.02
C PRO A 52 19.91 -11.94 -11.22
N VAL A 53 20.40 -10.82 -11.77
CA VAL A 53 21.45 -10.74 -12.78
C VAL A 53 22.70 -10.17 -12.10
N PRO A 54 23.93 -10.65 -12.41
CA PRO A 54 25.13 -10.09 -11.83
C PRO A 54 25.26 -8.60 -12.18
N LEU A 55 25.09 -7.76 -11.16
CA LEU A 55 25.20 -6.31 -11.24
C LEU A 55 26.53 -5.88 -10.63
N LEU A 56 27.42 -5.39 -11.49
CA LEU A 56 28.76 -4.95 -11.15
C LEU A 56 28.80 -3.42 -11.04
N VAL A 57 29.38 -2.93 -9.95
CA VAL A 57 29.69 -1.52 -9.75
C VAL A 57 31.19 -1.34 -9.90
N ILE A 58 31.60 -0.45 -10.81
CA ILE A 58 33.00 -0.11 -11.05
C ILE A 58 33.22 1.35 -10.63
N ALA A 59 34.12 1.57 -9.69
CA ALA A 59 34.51 2.91 -9.26
C ALA A 59 35.85 3.33 -9.84
N THR A 60 35.90 4.54 -10.40
CA THR A 60 37.15 5.16 -10.87
C THR A 60 37.72 6.12 -9.85
N THR A 61 39.02 6.41 -9.97
CA THR A 61 39.70 7.38 -9.10
C THR A 61 39.22 8.82 -9.30
N ALA A 62 38.55 9.13 -10.41
CA ALA A 62 38.00 10.45 -10.70
C ALA A 62 36.62 10.73 -10.08
N GLY A 63 36.07 9.84 -9.26
CA GLY A 63 34.73 10.01 -8.70
C GLY A 63 33.61 9.45 -9.57
N THR A 64 33.91 8.69 -10.63
CA THR A 64 32.89 8.13 -11.52
C THR A 64 32.56 6.69 -11.15
N LEU A 65 31.28 6.38 -11.06
CA LEU A 65 30.74 5.05 -10.80
C LEU A 65 30.00 4.56 -12.04
N TYR A 66 30.31 3.33 -12.48
CA TYR A 66 29.60 2.63 -13.54
C TYR A 66 28.78 1.50 -12.94
N HIS A 67 27.48 1.50 -13.21
CA HIS A 67 26.58 0.40 -12.88
C HIS A 67 26.41 -0.47 -14.13
N CYS A 68 26.89 -1.71 -14.07
CA CYS A 68 26.99 -2.59 -15.23
C CYS A 68 26.26 -3.92 -14.99
N LEU A 69 25.40 -4.33 -15.92
CA LEU A 69 24.78 -5.65 -15.92
C LEU A 69 25.66 -6.61 -16.73
N ALA A 70 26.10 -7.71 -16.13
CA ALA A 70 26.79 -8.77 -16.86
C ALA A 70 25.77 -9.70 -17.49
N LEU A 71 25.67 -9.67 -18.82
CA LEU A 71 24.72 -10.46 -19.59
C LEU A 71 25.45 -11.33 -20.61
N GLY A 72 24.98 -12.58 -20.75
CA GLY A 72 25.41 -13.47 -21.82
C GLY A 72 24.88 -12.99 -23.17
N MET A 73 25.75 -12.91 -24.16
CA MET A 73 25.38 -12.62 -25.52
C MET A 73 24.80 -13.88 -26.17
N PRO A 74 23.63 -13.79 -26.83
CA PRO A 74 23.14 -14.91 -27.63
C PRO A 74 24.13 -15.16 -28.76
N GLN A 75 24.74 -16.35 -28.74
CA GLN A 75 25.69 -16.78 -29.76
C GLN A 75 24.91 -17.01 -31.07
N GLN A 76 25.14 -16.18 -32.09
CA GLN A 76 24.75 -16.53 -33.45
C GLN A 76 25.76 -17.58 -33.99
N GLN A 77 25.62 -18.85 -33.60
CA GLN A 77 26.46 -19.88 -34.20
C GLN A 77 25.92 -20.31 -35.58
N PRO A 78 26.75 -20.33 -36.65
CA PRO A 78 26.49 -21.16 -37.81
C PRO A 78 26.64 -22.64 -37.43
N PHE A 79 25.75 -23.47 -37.99
CA PHE A 79 25.42 -24.87 -37.68
C PHE A 79 26.56 -25.92 -37.79
N ASN A 80 27.80 -25.65 -37.38
CA ASN A 80 28.85 -26.69 -37.36
C ASN A 80 29.98 -26.34 -36.39
N GLN A 81 29.88 -26.76 -35.13
CA GLN A 81 31.02 -27.30 -34.39
C GLN A 81 30.60 -28.01 -33.10
N SER A 82 31.24 -29.14 -32.89
CA SER A 82 30.93 -30.23 -31.97
C SER A 82 31.34 -29.94 -30.52
N LEU A 83 30.49 -30.34 -29.56
CA LEU A 83 30.80 -30.93 -28.23
C LEU A 83 32.01 -30.42 -27.42
N LEU A 84 32.33 -29.13 -27.47
CA LEU A 84 33.28 -28.49 -26.56
C LEU A 84 32.60 -27.28 -25.92
N GLN A 85 32.15 -27.48 -24.68
CA GLN A 85 31.83 -26.50 -23.64
C GLN A 85 31.38 -25.10 -24.13
N GLU A 86 30.08 -24.82 -24.03
CA GLU A 86 29.45 -23.53 -24.33
C GLU A 86 30.27 -22.35 -23.74
N GLU A 87 31.11 -21.71 -24.55
CA GLU A 87 31.73 -20.43 -24.21
C GLU A 87 30.63 -19.37 -24.29
N VAL A 88 29.97 -19.08 -23.17
CA VAL A 88 29.02 -17.97 -23.07
C VAL A 88 29.80 -16.67 -23.15
N ASP A 89 29.71 -16.00 -24.30
CA ASP A 89 30.32 -14.70 -24.53
C ASP A 89 29.61 -13.65 -23.66
N MET A 90 30.20 -13.29 -22.51
CA MET A 90 29.62 -12.36 -21.54
C MET A 90 30.08 -10.93 -21.86
N ALA A 91 29.15 -9.97 -21.80
CA ALA A 91 29.43 -8.55 -21.95
C ALA A 91 28.86 -7.75 -20.78
N LEU A 92 29.53 -6.63 -20.46
CA LEU A 92 29.09 -5.68 -19.44
C LEU A 92 28.24 -4.59 -20.10
N PHE A 93 26.97 -4.50 -19.74
CA PHE A 93 26.08 -3.46 -20.20
C PHE A 93 26.03 -2.34 -19.16
N VAL A 94 26.63 -1.19 -19.49
CA VAL A 94 26.59 0.03 -18.67
C VAL A 94 25.16 0.55 -18.69
N PHE A 95 24.51 0.45 -17.55
CA PHE A 95 23.14 0.93 -17.33
C PHE A 95 23.15 2.41 -16.93
N GLU A 96 24.02 2.77 -15.99
CA GLU A 96 24.10 4.14 -15.45
C GLU A 96 25.57 4.54 -15.21
N LYS A 97 25.85 5.83 -15.42
CA LYS A 97 27.13 6.48 -15.13
C LYS A 97 26.88 7.64 -14.17
N VAL A 98 27.53 7.60 -13.01
CA VAL A 98 27.27 8.55 -11.92
C VAL A 98 28.57 9.23 -11.51
N LYS A 99 28.58 10.55 -11.47
CA LYS A 99 29.73 11.34 -10.99
C LYS A 99 29.46 11.80 -9.57
N LEU A 100 30.36 11.46 -8.64
CA LEU A 100 30.29 11.88 -7.25
C LEU A 100 30.85 13.29 -7.07
N ASP A 101 30.18 14.08 -6.24
CA ASP A 101 30.68 15.39 -5.82
C ASP A 101 31.79 15.22 -4.75
N LEU A 102 33.05 15.32 -5.18
CA LEU A 102 34.21 15.14 -4.31
C LEU A 102 34.52 16.38 -3.43
N THR A 103 33.88 17.52 -3.69
CA THR A 103 33.99 18.76 -2.91
C THR A 103 32.61 19.32 -2.58
N PHE A 104 32.50 20.07 -1.47
CA PHE A 104 31.23 20.68 -1.08
C PHE A 104 30.89 21.93 -1.90
N THR A 105 31.90 22.78 -2.14
CA THR A 105 31.80 23.93 -3.05
C THR A 105 31.99 23.48 -4.50
N PRO A 106 31.26 24.10 -5.46
CA PRO A 106 31.50 23.87 -6.88
C PRO A 106 32.90 24.40 -7.22
N GLY A 107 33.80 23.49 -7.61
CA GLY A 107 35.12 23.84 -8.12
C GLY A 107 35.09 24.10 -9.63
N ASN A 108 36.11 24.78 -10.14
CA ASN A 108 36.35 24.82 -11.58
C ASN A 108 36.66 23.40 -12.09
N GLU A 109 36.12 23.03 -13.25
CA GLU A 109 36.26 21.68 -13.82
C GLU A 109 37.72 21.27 -14.13
N ASP A 110 38.64 22.24 -14.13
CA ASP A 110 40.06 22.07 -14.46
C ASP A 110 40.91 21.46 -13.32
N ASP A 111 40.44 21.47 -12.06
CA ASP A 111 41.13 20.85 -10.93
C ASP A 111 40.58 19.43 -10.67
N ALA A 112 40.88 18.51 -11.59
CA ALA A 112 40.45 17.11 -11.50
C ALA A 112 41.14 16.39 -10.32
N PHE A 113 40.53 16.46 -9.14
CA PHE A 113 40.99 15.71 -7.98
C PHE A 113 40.71 14.22 -8.15
N THR A 114 41.77 13.43 -8.13
CA THR A 114 41.68 11.97 -8.15
C THR A 114 41.97 11.40 -6.77
N CYS A 115 41.12 10.48 -6.32
CA CYS A 115 41.34 9.75 -5.09
C CYS A 115 40.80 8.31 -5.18
N PRO A 116 41.44 7.35 -4.48
CA PRO A 116 40.96 5.98 -4.45
C PRO A 116 39.57 5.88 -3.80
N ILE A 117 38.63 5.19 -4.45
CA ILE A 117 37.25 5.01 -3.98
C ILE A 117 37.03 3.56 -3.60
N ARG A 118 36.84 3.29 -2.31
CA ARG A 118 36.52 1.96 -1.81
C ARG A 118 35.01 1.76 -1.79
N LEU A 119 34.54 0.73 -2.48
CA LEU A 119 33.15 0.31 -2.46
C LEU A 119 32.91 -0.72 -1.34
N THR A 120 31.86 -0.53 -0.57
CA THR A 120 31.45 -1.43 0.51
C THR A 120 29.95 -1.67 0.43
N ARG A 121 29.53 -2.94 0.50
CA ARG A 121 28.11 -3.30 0.52
C ARG A 121 27.49 -2.90 1.86
N ASP A 122 26.25 -2.41 1.82
CA ASP A 122 25.46 -2.25 3.04
C ASP A 122 24.85 -3.60 3.46
N PRO A 123 25.16 -4.11 4.67
CA PRO A 123 24.56 -5.34 5.17
C PRO A 123 23.07 -5.18 5.52
N THR A 124 22.59 -3.94 5.69
CA THR A 124 21.22 -3.64 6.15
C THR A 124 20.24 -3.40 5.02
N CYS A 125 20.73 -3.12 3.81
CA CYS A 125 19.92 -2.73 2.65
C CYS A 125 20.56 -3.25 1.36
N PRO A 126 19.94 -4.17 0.61
CA PRO A 126 20.55 -4.79 -0.57
C PRO A 126 20.72 -3.82 -1.75
N VAL A 127 19.90 -2.76 -1.80
CA VAL A 127 19.92 -1.74 -2.86
C VAL A 127 20.92 -0.64 -2.62
N ARG A 128 21.51 -0.56 -1.43
CA ARG A 128 22.45 0.49 -1.05
C ARG A 128 23.87 -0.04 -0.91
N TYR A 129 24.82 0.77 -1.34
CA TYR A 129 26.23 0.57 -1.04
C TYR A 129 26.89 1.91 -0.68
N ILE A 130 28.07 1.82 -0.07
CA ILE A 130 28.81 2.96 0.44
C ILE A 130 30.11 3.11 -0.34
N CYS A 131 30.36 4.34 -0.79
CA CYS A 131 31.59 4.79 -1.41
C CYS A 131 32.40 5.57 -0.38
N SER A 132 33.56 5.07 0.00
CA SER A 132 34.49 5.75 0.91
C SER A 132 35.74 6.20 0.14
N HIS A 133 36.10 7.46 0.27
CA HIS A 133 37.28 8.04 -0.36
C HIS A 133 37.91 9.12 0.52
N ASN A 134 39.05 9.68 0.11
CA ASN A 134 39.80 10.62 0.93
C ASN A 134 39.06 11.94 1.20
N SER A 135 38.19 12.36 0.26
CA SER A 135 37.41 13.60 0.37
C SER A 135 36.01 13.43 0.99
N GLY A 136 35.59 12.21 1.31
CA GLY A 136 34.28 11.99 1.90
C GLY A 136 33.75 10.57 1.86
N LEU A 137 32.47 10.45 2.22
CA LEU A 137 31.70 9.23 2.18
C LEU A 137 30.32 9.50 1.59
N HIS A 138 29.96 8.69 0.59
CA HIS A 138 28.67 8.76 -0.10
C HIS A 138 27.93 7.43 0.06
N ALA A 139 26.63 7.51 0.27
CA ALA A 139 25.72 6.39 0.13
C ALA A 139 25.07 6.45 -1.26
N VAL A 140 25.11 5.35 -2.00
CA VAL A 140 24.45 5.24 -3.29
C VAL A 140 23.41 4.14 -3.19
N ALA A 141 22.14 4.51 -3.37
CA ALA A 141 21.03 3.59 -3.47
C ALA A 141 20.65 3.40 -4.94
N LEU A 142 20.45 2.15 -5.34
CA LEU A 142 20.15 1.76 -6.70
C LEU A 142 18.82 1.00 -6.75
N PRO A 143 17.68 1.71 -6.91
CA PRO A 143 16.34 1.11 -6.98
C PRO A 143 16.20 0.05 -8.09
N LEU A 144 17.08 0.10 -9.11
CA LEU A 144 17.19 -0.91 -10.15
C LEU A 144 17.24 -2.35 -9.60
N VAL A 145 17.90 -2.55 -8.46
CA VAL A 145 18.05 -3.89 -7.85
C VAL A 145 16.68 -4.50 -7.50
N ASP A 146 15.79 -3.71 -6.89
CA ASP A 146 14.45 -4.17 -6.53
C ASP A 146 13.59 -4.37 -7.78
N HIS A 147 13.69 -3.48 -8.76
CA HIS A 147 12.99 -3.65 -10.05
C HIS A 147 13.42 -4.92 -10.78
N LEU A 148 14.70 -5.26 -10.77
CA LEU A 148 15.20 -6.51 -11.34
C LEU A 148 14.70 -7.72 -10.56
N HIS A 149 14.60 -7.63 -9.22
CA HIS A 149 14.04 -8.70 -8.40
C HIS A 149 12.56 -8.94 -8.70
N ASN A 150 11.77 -7.87 -8.79
CA ASN A 150 10.35 -7.93 -9.17
C ASN A 150 10.17 -8.49 -10.58
N PHE A 151 11.00 -8.05 -11.53
CA PHE A 151 10.97 -8.54 -12.91
C PHE A 151 11.34 -10.03 -13.01
N ALA A 152 12.31 -10.50 -12.22
CA ALA A 152 12.67 -11.91 -12.20
C ALA A 152 11.57 -12.82 -11.63
N GLN A 153 10.68 -12.27 -10.78
CA GLN A 153 9.56 -13.00 -10.18
C GLN A 153 8.27 -12.95 -11.03
N SER A 154 8.15 -12.01 -11.98
CA SER A 154 6.96 -11.88 -12.82
C SER A 154 6.93 -12.92 -13.94
N GLU A 155 5.90 -13.77 -13.98
CA GLU A 155 5.70 -14.81 -15.01
C GLU A 155 5.17 -14.26 -16.34
N GLU A 156 4.70 -13.00 -16.38
CA GLU A 156 4.23 -12.34 -17.61
C GLU A 156 5.41 -11.86 -18.48
N ASN A 157 5.88 -12.75 -19.35
CA ASN A 157 6.77 -12.43 -20.45
C ASN A 157 6.10 -11.44 -21.43
N ALA A 158 6.63 -10.19 -21.55
CA ALA A 158 6.78 -9.53 -22.86
C ALA A 158 7.47 -8.16 -22.86
N THR A 159 7.56 -7.43 -21.74
CA THR A 159 8.08 -6.05 -21.80
C THR A 159 8.91 -5.68 -20.58
N VAL A 160 10.11 -5.14 -20.81
CA VAL A 160 10.95 -4.48 -19.79
C VAL A 160 10.10 -3.41 -19.08
N PRO A 161 9.87 -3.50 -17.76
CA PRO A 161 9.12 -2.49 -17.02
C PRO A 161 9.59 -1.07 -17.34
N PRO A 162 8.70 -0.10 -17.63
CA PRO A 162 9.09 1.30 -17.86
C PRO A 162 9.83 1.91 -16.64
N GLN A 163 9.64 1.35 -15.45
CA GLN A 163 10.36 1.69 -14.22
C GLN A 163 11.87 1.44 -14.33
N LEU A 164 12.30 0.40 -15.04
CA LEU A 164 13.72 0.13 -15.32
C LEU A 164 14.37 1.19 -16.22
N ARG A 165 13.60 2.08 -16.88
CA ARG A 165 14.16 3.10 -17.78
C ARG A 165 14.31 4.48 -17.13
N ASN A 166 13.58 4.77 -16.06
CA ASN A 166 13.34 6.16 -15.65
C ASN A 166 13.69 6.49 -14.20
N GLU A 167 14.05 5.52 -13.35
CA GLU A 167 14.50 5.81 -11.98
C GLU A 167 16.02 5.82 -11.90
N PRO A 168 16.67 7.01 -11.78
CA PRO A 168 18.11 7.10 -11.59
C PRO A 168 18.51 6.63 -10.19
N CYS A 169 19.79 6.32 -10.00
CA CYS A 169 20.31 6.07 -8.67
C CYS A 169 20.16 7.32 -7.78
N ILE A 170 20.12 7.08 -6.47
CA ILE A 170 20.06 8.13 -5.46
C ILE A 170 21.43 8.20 -4.80
N VAL A 171 22.11 9.33 -4.97
CA VAL A 171 23.40 9.60 -4.34
C VAL A 171 23.19 10.56 -3.17
N GLU A 172 23.57 10.11 -1.98
CA GLU A 172 23.59 10.91 -0.76
C GLU A 172 25.05 11.16 -0.34
N SER A 173 25.46 12.42 -0.30
CA SER A 173 26.74 12.79 0.33
C SER A 173 26.52 12.84 1.84
N LEU A 174 27.13 11.92 2.58
CA LEU A 174 26.93 11.80 4.03
C LEU A 174 27.98 12.57 4.81
N ILE A 175 29.24 12.47 4.38
CA ILE A 175 30.37 13.15 5.02
C ILE A 175 31.24 13.76 3.94
N CYS A 176 31.58 15.03 4.08
CA CYS A 176 32.56 15.71 3.26
C CYS A 176 33.75 16.11 4.13
N THR A 177 34.92 15.56 3.83
CA THR A 177 36.18 15.84 4.54
C THR A 177 37.07 16.83 3.78
N ARG A 178 36.65 17.23 2.58
CA ARG A 178 37.26 18.27 1.75
C ARG A 178 36.21 19.28 1.29
N PRO A 179 35.93 20.32 2.09
CA PRO A 179 34.86 21.26 1.78
C PRO A 179 35.16 22.15 0.56
N THR A 180 36.41 22.58 0.38
CA THR A 180 36.84 23.44 -0.75
C THR A 180 37.96 22.79 -1.58
N THR A 181 38.17 23.24 -2.81
CA THR A 181 39.28 22.80 -3.67
C THR A 181 40.65 23.17 -3.09
N SER A 182 40.77 24.27 -2.33
CA SER A 182 41.99 24.65 -1.63
C SER A 182 42.30 23.79 -0.39
N SER A 183 41.26 23.19 0.22
CA SER A 183 41.42 22.45 1.47
C SER A 183 42.07 21.08 1.27
N LEU A 184 42.92 20.71 2.23
CA LEU A 184 43.50 19.36 2.29
C LEU A 184 42.46 18.36 2.84
N PRO A 185 42.24 17.22 2.18
CA PRO A 185 41.30 16.21 2.64
C PRO A 185 41.76 15.60 3.97
N THR A 186 40.83 15.41 4.90
CA THR A 186 41.07 14.56 6.08
C THR A 186 40.54 13.15 5.79
N PRO A 187 41.40 12.18 5.43
CA PRO A 187 40.92 10.89 4.97
C PRO A 187 40.20 10.11 6.06
N LEU A 188 39.36 9.18 5.63
CA LEU A 188 38.65 8.26 6.50
C LEU A 188 39.52 7.04 6.79
N VAL A 189 39.64 6.66 8.06
CA VAL A 189 40.37 5.45 8.49
C VAL A 189 39.50 4.22 8.29
N GLY A 190 38.19 4.34 8.54
CA GLY A 190 37.24 3.27 8.33
C GLY A 190 35.80 3.73 8.52
N ALA A 191 34.88 2.99 7.90
CA ALA A 191 33.45 3.18 8.02
C ALA A 191 32.77 1.82 8.20
N ILE A 192 31.75 1.76 9.05
CA ILE A 192 30.96 0.56 9.29
C ILE A 192 29.48 0.92 9.42
N VAL A 193 28.62 0.10 8.83
CA VAL A 193 27.17 0.16 9.04
C VAL A 193 26.76 -0.89 10.04
N LEU A 194 26.08 -0.46 11.10
CA LEU A 194 25.52 -1.34 12.11
C LEU A 194 23.98 -1.37 11.98
N PRO A 195 23.37 -2.56 11.87
CA PRO A 195 21.92 -2.69 12.02
C PRO A 195 21.55 -2.36 13.48
N ARG A 196 20.80 -1.28 13.69
CA ARG A 196 20.29 -0.88 15.02
C ARG A 196 18.83 -0.43 14.90
N VAL A 197 18.11 -0.44 16.02
CA VAL A 197 16.75 0.11 16.14
C VAL A 197 16.87 1.54 16.69
N PRO A 198 16.20 2.56 16.11
CA PRO A 198 15.14 2.48 15.09
C PRO A 198 15.61 2.39 13.64
N GLY A 199 16.91 2.55 13.33
CA GLY A 199 17.44 2.37 11.97
C GLY A 199 18.97 2.19 11.90
N PRO A 200 19.52 1.81 10.73
CA PRO A 200 20.95 1.56 10.52
C PRO A 200 21.77 2.79 10.86
N VAL A 201 22.87 2.56 11.57
CA VAL A 201 23.79 3.60 12.00
C VAL A 201 25.10 3.43 11.27
N LEU A 202 25.53 4.49 10.59
CA LEU A 202 26.86 4.61 10.01
C LEU A 202 27.80 5.19 11.08
N ILE A 203 28.87 4.46 11.38
CA ILE A 203 29.97 4.93 12.24
C ILE A 203 31.21 5.11 11.37
N VAL A 204 31.80 6.29 11.41
CA VAL A 204 32.98 6.66 10.63
C VAL A 204 34.07 7.18 11.54
N LEU A 205 35.29 6.68 11.33
CA LEU A 205 36.49 7.16 12.00
C LEU A 205 37.33 7.98 11.02
N THR A 206 37.59 9.24 11.37
CA THR A 206 38.45 10.13 10.57
C THR A 206 39.93 9.97 10.97
N ALA A 207 40.84 10.42 10.11
CA ALA A 207 42.29 10.46 10.41
C ALA A 207 42.65 11.37 11.60
N SER A 208 41.75 12.27 12.00
CA SER A 208 41.86 13.09 13.22
C SER A 208 41.37 12.37 14.48
N TRP A 209 41.10 11.06 14.43
CA TRP A 209 40.56 10.24 15.53
C TRP A 209 39.20 10.71 16.04
N LYS A 210 38.44 11.43 15.21
CA LYS A 210 37.06 11.83 15.50
C LYS A 210 36.11 10.74 15.01
N VAL A 211 35.19 10.34 15.88
CA VAL A 211 34.11 9.42 15.53
C VAL A 211 32.89 10.23 15.11
N ILE A 212 32.38 9.96 13.91
CA ILE A 212 31.16 10.56 13.37
C ILE A 212 30.11 9.46 13.30
N VAL A 213 28.92 9.75 13.81
CA VAL A 213 27.79 8.80 13.86
C VAL A 213 26.62 9.44 13.11
N ASN A 214 26.19 8.77 12.04
CA ASN A 214 25.07 9.19 11.21
C ASN A 214 23.99 8.11 11.13
N PHE A 215 22.73 8.53 11.15
CA PHE A 215 21.61 7.64 10.87
C PHE A 215 21.40 7.57 9.37
N LEU A 216 21.34 6.35 8.85
CA LEU A 216 21.09 6.09 7.45
C LEU A 216 19.59 5.98 7.20
N VAL A 217 19.13 6.54 6.08
CA VAL A 217 17.71 6.46 5.66
C VAL A 217 17.35 5.01 5.34
N GLN A 218 16.16 4.56 5.72
CA GLN A 218 15.71 3.18 5.43
C GLN A 218 14.73 3.09 4.25
N GLY A 219 14.10 4.19 3.84
CA GLY A 219 13.04 4.20 2.83
C GLY A 219 13.54 4.60 1.45
N TYR A 220 14.24 3.72 0.75
CA TYR A 220 14.42 3.84 -0.72
C TYR A 220 13.31 3.08 -1.48
N ASP A 221 12.53 2.27 -0.77
CA ASP A 221 11.34 1.59 -1.24
C ASP A 221 10.06 2.33 -0.84
N GLY A 222 9.09 2.33 -1.76
CA GLY A 222 7.68 2.68 -1.51
C GLY A 222 6.94 1.67 -0.63
N TYR A 223 7.63 0.93 0.24
CA TYR A 223 7.04 -0.06 1.15
C TYR A 223 7.26 0.35 2.61
N VAL A 224 6.24 0.97 3.20
CA VAL A 224 6.17 1.16 4.64
C VAL A 224 5.79 -0.19 5.26
N PRO A 225 6.46 -0.69 6.31
CA PRO A 225 5.90 -1.75 7.13
C PRO A 225 4.52 -1.27 7.58
N GLN A 226 3.46 -2.05 7.29
CA GLN A 226 2.12 -1.73 7.75
C GLN A 226 2.14 -1.70 9.28
N LEU A 227 2.30 -0.50 9.85
CA LEU A 227 2.07 -0.26 11.25
C LEU A 227 0.56 -0.44 11.47
N PHE A 228 0.22 -1.62 11.98
CA PHE A 228 -1.02 -1.95 12.70
C PHE A 228 -2.25 -1.15 12.27
N SER A 229 -2.86 -1.52 11.14
CA SER A 229 -4.30 -1.37 10.96
C SER A 229 -4.82 -2.40 9.97
N SER A 230 -5.28 -3.51 10.54
CA SER A 230 -6.08 -4.54 9.88
C SER A 230 -7.43 -3.96 9.46
N VAL A 231 -7.70 -3.85 8.16
CA VAL A 231 -8.90 -4.37 7.46
C VAL A 231 -8.59 -4.36 5.95
N PRO A 232 -8.66 -5.49 5.22
CA PRO A 232 -8.60 -5.46 3.76
C PRO A 232 -9.92 -4.90 3.20
N PRO A 233 -9.91 -3.86 2.34
CA PRO A 233 -11.12 -3.44 1.67
C PRO A 233 -11.50 -4.47 0.61
N SER A 234 -12.76 -4.90 0.68
CA SER A 234 -13.42 -5.81 -0.26
C SER A 234 -13.18 -5.41 -1.72
N ALA A 235 -12.93 -6.44 -2.54
CA ALA A 235 -12.80 -6.38 -3.98
C ALA A 235 -13.93 -5.59 -4.66
N GLY A 236 -13.57 -4.70 -5.59
CA GLY A 236 -14.53 -4.09 -6.52
C GLY A 236 -14.39 -2.58 -6.71
N ALA A 237 -13.23 -2.11 -7.18
CA ALA A 237 -13.13 -0.90 -8.00
C ALA A 237 -11.73 -0.85 -8.61
N GLN A 238 -11.65 -0.71 -9.94
CA GLN A 238 -10.42 -0.38 -10.65
C GLN A 238 -9.86 0.94 -10.07
N ARG A 239 -8.93 0.84 -9.13
CA ARG A 239 -8.09 1.97 -8.71
C ARG A 239 -7.03 2.11 -9.79
N GLN A 240 -7.23 3.07 -10.69
CA GLN A 240 -6.10 3.71 -11.35
C GLN A 240 -5.05 4.02 -10.29
N GLU A 241 -3.83 3.57 -10.53
CA GLU A 241 -2.62 3.86 -9.76
C GLU A 241 -2.39 5.38 -9.73
N ARG A 242 -3.12 6.08 -8.87
CA ARG A 242 -2.73 7.38 -8.39
C ARG A 242 -1.83 7.09 -7.20
N THR A 243 -0.53 7.40 -7.36
CA THR A 243 0.40 7.45 -6.24
C THR A 243 -0.29 8.10 -5.04
N SER A 244 -0.21 7.48 -3.88
CA SER A 244 -0.90 8.02 -2.71
C SER A 244 -0.36 9.42 -2.43
N PHE A 245 -1.19 10.34 -1.94
CA PHE A 245 -0.75 11.69 -1.59
C PHE A 245 0.48 11.65 -0.65
N GLU A 246 0.54 10.64 0.21
CA GLU A 246 1.68 10.36 1.08
C GLU A 246 2.94 9.99 0.29
N GLN A 247 2.85 9.09 -0.70
CA GLN A 247 3.97 8.76 -1.59
C GLN A 247 4.44 10.00 -2.38
N GLN A 248 3.52 10.84 -2.84
CA GLN A 248 3.87 12.08 -3.55
C GLN A 248 4.61 13.08 -2.64
N VAL A 249 4.18 13.22 -1.39
CA VAL A 249 4.86 14.06 -0.40
C VAL A 249 6.22 13.46 -0.01
N GLN A 250 6.30 12.14 0.18
CA GLN A 250 7.56 11.44 0.48
C GLN A 250 8.56 11.55 -0.67
N GLN A 251 8.12 11.42 -1.91
CA GLN A 251 8.97 11.60 -3.09
C GLN A 251 9.50 13.03 -3.19
N MET A 252 8.65 14.03 -2.93
CA MET A 252 9.06 15.44 -2.92
C MET A 252 10.03 15.78 -1.79
N LEU A 253 9.85 15.16 -0.62
CA LEU A 253 10.75 15.28 0.53
C LEU A 253 11.94 14.31 0.46
N GLY A 254 12.05 13.54 -0.64
CA GLY A 254 12.98 12.43 -0.82
C GLY A 254 14.41 12.79 -0.42
N SER A 255 14.98 11.90 0.39
CA SER A 255 16.23 11.98 1.14
C SER A 255 17.41 12.48 0.33
N ARG A 256 17.73 13.77 0.47
CA ARG A 256 19.06 14.28 0.14
C ARG A 256 19.63 14.92 1.39
N THR A 257 20.30 14.12 2.22
CA THR A 257 20.98 14.62 3.41
C THR A 257 22.02 15.68 3.04
N ILE A 258 22.03 16.80 3.79
CA ILE A 258 23.12 17.76 3.74
C ILE A 258 24.38 17.04 4.27
N PRO A 259 25.49 17.01 3.52
CA PRO A 259 26.69 16.33 3.97
C PRO A 259 27.20 16.97 5.25
N GLN A 260 27.56 16.14 6.22
CA GLN A 260 28.26 16.63 7.40
C GLN A 260 29.70 17.00 7.02
N LEU A 261 30.07 18.24 7.29
CA LEU A 261 31.42 18.74 7.06
C LEU A 261 32.33 18.26 8.20
N ALA A 262 33.22 17.33 7.89
CA ALA A 262 34.22 16.82 8.80
C ALA A 262 35.56 17.52 8.50
N GLN A 263 35.70 18.76 8.98
CA GLN A 263 36.94 19.50 8.83
C GLN A 263 38.05 18.90 9.71
N GLY A 264 39.27 18.86 9.16
CA GLY A 264 40.47 18.51 9.90
C GLY A 264 40.84 19.57 10.94
N THR A 265 41.86 19.29 11.74
CA THR A 265 42.32 20.14 12.86
C THR A 265 42.98 21.46 12.44
N LYS A 266 42.99 21.81 11.15
CA LYS A 266 43.47 23.11 10.67
C LYS A 266 42.30 24.09 10.66
N GLU A 267 42.49 25.25 11.29
CA GLU A 267 41.53 26.36 11.22
C GLU A 267 41.34 26.77 9.76
N CYS A 268 40.11 26.65 9.25
CA CYS A 268 39.75 27.16 7.93
C CYS A 268 39.98 28.67 7.89
N SER A 269 40.50 29.18 6.77
CA SER A 269 40.62 30.62 6.58
C SER A 269 39.23 31.28 6.60
N ALA A 270 39.15 32.54 7.02
CA ALA A 270 37.87 33.27 7.05
C ALA A 270 37.20 33.33 5.66
N GLN A 271 37.99 33.32 4.58
CA GLN A 271 37.49 33.27 3.20
C GLN A 271 36.88 31.91 2.86
N GLU A 272 37.56 30.81 3.18
CA GLU A 272 37.02 29.45 2.98
C GLU A 272 35.75 29.20 3.80
N CYS A 273 35.71 29.68 5.05
CA CYS A 273 34.50 29.61 5.87
C CYS A 273 33.33 30.37 5.22
N MET A 274 33.58 31.54 4.67
CA MET A 274 32.56 32.34 3.99
C MET A 274 32.07 31.66 2.70
N GLU A 275 32.97 31.08 1.90
CA GLU A 275 32.61 30.31 0.70
C GLU A 275 31.76 29.09 1.03
N ILE A 276 32.13 28.32 2.06
CA ILE A 276 31.35 27.19 2.54
C ILE A 276 29.96 27.63 3.01
N LEU A 277 29.87 28.74 3.75
CA LEU A 277 28.59 29.29 4.22
C LEU A 277 27.70 29.74 3.06
N PHE A 278 28.24 30.40 2.05
CA PHE A 278 27.46 30.79 0.87
C PHE A 278 26.99 29.57 0.09
N ALA A 279 27.87 28.59 -0.14
CA ALA A 279 27.50 27.34 -0.81
C ALA A 279 26.45 26.54 -0.03
N ALA A 280 26.58 26.46 1.30
CA ALA A 280 25.60 25.80 2.16
C ALA A 280 24.25 26.52 2.16
N THR A 281 24.26 27.85 2.22
CA THR A 281 23.05 28.67 2.17
C THR A 281 22.34 28.53 0.82
N GLN A 282 23.11 28.50 -0.27
CA GLN A 282 22.58 28.29 -1.62
C GLN A 282 21.97 26.90 -1.77
N LYS A 283 22.70 25.83 -1.41
CA LYS A 283 22.17 24.45 -1.42
C LYS A 283 20.92 24.31 -0.56
N PHE A 284 20.89 24.91 0.63
CA PHE A 284 19.71 24.91 1.49
C PHE A 284 18.52 25.62 0.84
N ARG A 285 18.75 26.76 0.21
CA ARG A 285 17.68 27.54 -0.44
C ARG A 285 17.11 26.82 -1.67
N GLU A 286 17.97 26.30 -2.53
CA GLU A 286 17.59 25.69 -3.80
C GLU A 286 17.06 24.25 -3.61
N GLU A 287 17.72 23.43 -2.80
CA GLU A 287 17.33 22.02 -2.68
C GLU A 287 16.28 21.79 -1.59
N TRP A 288 16.34 22.49 -0.46
CA TRP A 288 15.47 22.20 0.68
C TRP A 288 14.28 23.16 0.78
N LEU A 289 14.53 24.47 0.79
CA LEU A 289 13.47 25.46 1.00
C LEU A 289 12.43 25.41 -0.12
N GLN A 290 12.88 25.33 -1.38
CA GLN A 290 12.00 25.23 -2.54
C GLN A 290 11.14 23.94 -2.51
N ARG A 291 11.68 22.82 -2.03
CA ARG A 291 10.93 21.57 -1.88
C ARG A 291 9.90 21.64 -0.76
N LEU A 292 10.28 22.22 0.39
CA LEU A 292 9.36 22.43 1.51
C LEU A 292 8.20 23.34 1.11
N GLU A 293 8.48 24.43 0.39
CA GLU A 293 7.47 25.34 -0.15
C GLU A 293 6.56 24.61 -1.15
N SER A 294 7.13 23.82 -2.06
CA SER A 294 6.35 23.02 -3.02
C SER A 294 5.45 22.00 -2.30
N CYS A 295 5.95 21.33 -1.25
CA CYS A 295 5.16 20.42 -0.42
C CYS A 295 4.03 21.15 0.31
N GLN A 296 4.31 22.32 0.88
CA GLN A 296 3.31 23.16 1.55
C GLN A 296 2.18 23.54 0.57
N VAL A 297 2.52 23.94 -0.65
CA VAL A 297 1.52 24.26 -1.69
C VAL A 297 0.68 23.05 -2.04
N LEU A 298 1.28 21.86 -2.22
CA LEU A 298 0.54 20.62 -2.49
C LEU A 298 -0.41 20.25 -1.34
N ILE A 299 0.05 20.31 -0.09
CA ILE A 299 -0.76 20.05 1.10
C ILE A 299 -1.92 21.03 1.19
N THR A 300 -1.66 22.32 1.01
CA THR A 300 -2.69 23.36 1.06
C THR A 300 -3.75 23.14 -0.01
N ARG A 301 -3.34 22.81 -1.24
CA ARG A 301 -4.27 22.54 -2.35
C ARG A 301 -5.11 21.28 -2.11
N ARG A 302 -4.51 20.24 -1.53
CA ARG A 302 -5.23 19.02 -1.14
C ARG A 302 -6.24 19.31 -0.03
N MET A 303 -5.85 20.08 0.98
CA MET A 303 -6.73 20.51 2.07
C MET A 303 -7.94 21.29 1.55
N GLN A 304 -7.72 22.24 0.63
CA GLN A 304 -8.81 22.99 -0.03
C GLN A 304 -9.76 22.06 -0.78
N THR A 305 -9.23 21.10 -1.54
CA THR A 305 -10.05 20.13 -2.28
C THR A 305 -10.91 19.28 -1.35
N VAL A 306 -10.32 18.80 -0.25
CA VAL A 306 -11.03 17.98 0.75
C VAL A 306 -12.10 18.80 1.47
N ASN A 307 -11.81 20.06 1.82
CA ASN A 307 -12.81 20.95 2.42
C ASN A 307 -13.98 21.21 1.47
N MET A 308 -13.71 21.46 0.19
CA MET A 308 -14.77 21.64 -0.80
C MET A 308 -15.62 20.37 -0.98
N GLN A 309 -15.00 19.18 -0.97
CA GLN A 309 -15.72 17.91 -1.01
C GLN A 309 -16.58 17.69 0.24
N LYS A 310 -16.07 18.05 1.42
CA LYS A 310 -16.80 17.99 2.69
C LYS A 310 -18.05 18.89 2.65
N GLU A 311 -17.92 20.13 2.19
CA GLU A 311 -19.05 21.05 2.05
C GLU A 311 -20.11 20.50 1.09
N GLN A 312 -19.69 19.98 -0.07
CA GLN A 312 -20.62 19.34 -1.02
C GLN A 312 -21.33 18.11 -0.43
N GLN A 313 -20.63 17.30 0.38
CA GLN A 313 -21.23 16.14 1.04
C GLN A 313 -22.25 16.55 2.10
N LEU A 314 -21.96 17.60 2.88
CA LEU A 314 -22.89 18.16 3.87
C LEU A 314 -24.16 18.70 3.19
N GLU A 315 -24.01 19.46 2.09
CA GLU A 315 -25.16 19.97 1.34
C GLU A 315 -26.04 18.84 0.77
N LYS A 316 -25.41 17.79 0.22
CA LYS A 316 -26.13 16.60 -0.24
C LYS A 316 -26.86 15.89 0.90
N GLN A 317 -26.24 15.80 2.08
CA GLN A 317 -26.85 15.20 3.24
C GLN A 317 -28.09 15.99 3.70
N GLU A 318 -28.01 17.32 3.74
CA GLU A 318 -29.16 18.18 4.05
C GLU A 318 -30.28 18.07 3.01
N LYS A 319 -29.93 17.98 1.73
CA LYS A 319 -30.92 17.74 0.67
C LYS A 319 -31.63 16.40 0.86
N LEU A 320 -30.87 15.33 1.11
CA LEU A 320 -31.45 13.99 1.34
C LEU A 320 -32.35 13.96 2.57
N LYS A 321 -32.00 14.67 3.65
CA LYS A 321 -32.88 14.81 4.83
C LYS A 321 -34.20 15.49 4.46
N ARG A 322 -34.16 16.58 3.71
CA ARG A 322 -35.38 17.27 3.23
C ARG A 322 -36.23 16.37 2.33
N ASP A 323 -35.60 15.64 1.42
CA ASP A 323 -36.30 14.71 0.53
C ASP A 323 -36.95 13.56 1.33
N LEU A 324 -36.28 13.06 2.37
CA LEU A 324 -36.82 12.05 3.28
C LEU A 324 -38.04 12.58 4.04
N GLU A 325 -37.96 13.78 4.62
CA GLU A 325 -39.08 14.42 5.32
C GLU A 325 -40.30 14.62 4.39
N GLN A 326 -40.06 15.04 3.15
CA GLN A 326 -41.12 15.16 2.14
C GLN A 326 -41.74 13.81 1.78
N MET A 327 -40.93 12.76 1.66
CA MET A 327 -41.44 11.40 1.38
C MET A 327 -42.25 10.85 2.55
N GLN A 328 -41.80 11.08 3.80
CA GLN A 328 -42.55 10.70 5.00
C GLN A 328 -43.90 11.43 5.06
N MET A 329 -43.94 12.74 4.77
CA MET A 329 -45.18 13.50 4.72
C MET A 329 -46.13 13.02 3.62
N LYS A 330 -45.59 12.59 2.46
CA LYS A 330 -46.40 11.99 1.40
C LYS A 330 -46.94 10.62 1.80
N ASP A 331 -46.15 9.80 2.49
CA ASP A 331 -46.58 8.49 2.99
C ASP A 331 -47.71 8.63 4.01
N THR A 332 -47.60 9.56 4.96
CA THR A 332 -48.66 9.79 5.95
C THR A 332 -49.96 10.24 5.29
N LEU A 333 -49.89 11.18 4.35
CA LEU A 333 -51.06 11.67 3.62
C LEU A 333 -51.69 10.58 2.73
N LEU A 334 -50.86 9.71 2.15
CA LEU A 334 -51.36 8.58 1.37
C LEU A 334 -52.03 7.53 2.26
N ARG A 335 -51.47 7.27 3.45
CA ARG A 335 -52.05 6.38 4.47
C ARG A 335 -53.42 6.89 4.94
N GLU A 336 -53.55 8.18 5.24
CA GLU A 336 -54.85 8.79 5.60
C GLU A 336 -55.90 8.63 4.50
N LYS A 337 -55.50 8.85 3.24
CA LYS A 337 -56.40 8.65 2.08
C LYS A 337 -56.78 7.18 1.92
N TYR A 338 -55.85 6.26 2.11
CA TYR A 338 -56.10 4.83 2.06
C TYR A 338 -57.10 4.42 3.15
N ASP A 339 -56.89 4.83 4.40
CA ASP A 339 -57.79 4.51 5.51
C ASP A 339 -59.21 5.06 5.28
N THR A 340 -59.30 6.28 4.73
CA THR A 340 -60.59 6.89 4.35
C THR A 340 -61.28 6.07 3.26
N ALA A 341 -60.56 5.70 2.19
CA ALA A 341 -61.11 4.92 1.10
C ALA A 341 -61.52 3.51 1.55
N TYR A 342 -60.70 2.87 2.38
CA TYR A 342 -60.96 1.56 2.95
C TYR A 342 -62.21 1.58 3.86
N GLY A 343 -62.33 2.59 4.73
CA GLY A 343 -63.53 2.77 5.55
C GLY A 343 -64.79 3.01 4.73
N MET A 344 -64.70 3.75 3.61
CA MET A 344 -65.83 3.91 2.69
C MET A 344 -66.16 2.60 1.96
N GLN A 345 -65.15 1.84 1.54
CA GLN A 345 -65.35 0.53 0.92
C GLN A 345 -66.05 -0.44 1.88
N GLN A 346 -65.65 -0.51 3.15
CA GLN A 346 -66.33 -1.33 4.17
C GLN A 346 -67.80 -0.93 4.32
N LYS A 347 -68.10 0.37 4.42
CA LYS A 347 -69.49 0.85 4.47
C LYS A 347 -70.30 0.46 3.23
N ILE A 348 -69.69 0.48 2.05
CA ILE A 348 -70.36 0.05 0.81
C ILE A 348 -70.60 -1.46 0.84
N ILE A 349 -69.60 -2.25 1.27
CA ILE A 349 -69.73 -3.71 1.41
C ILE A 349 -70.87 -4.04 2.37
N GLU A 350 -70.90 -3.46 3.58
CA GLU A 350 -71.98 -3.65 4.55
C GLU A 350 -73.35 -3.28 3.96
N ARG A 351 -73.43 -2.19 3.18
CA ARG A 351 -74.68 -1.80 2.52
C ARG A 351 -75.10 -2.80 1.44
N VAL A 352 -74.16 -3.29 0.64
CA VAL A 352 -74.41 -4.29 -0.40
C VAL A 352 -74.84 -5.60 0.24
N GLU A 353 -74.15 -6.05 1.28
CA GLU A 353 -74.49 -7.23 2.08
C GLU A 353 -75.91 -7.10 2.67
N ASN A 354 -76.26 -5.95 3.24
CA ASN A 354 -77.60 -5.71 3.76
C ASN A 354 -78.68 -5.75 2.67
N VAL A 355 -78.44 -5.13 1.50
CA VAL A 355 -79.37 -5.17 0.37
C VAL A 355 -79.52 -6.61 -0.15
N LEU A 356 -78.40 -7.33 -0.28
CA LEU A 356 -78.38 -8.71 -0.72
C LEU A 356 -79.14 -9.60 0.26
N HIS A 357 -78.91 -9.42 1.56
CA HIS A 357 -79.63 -10.12 2.62
C HIS A 357 -81.14 -9.85 2.58
N GLN A 358 -81.56 -8.59 2.42
CA GLN A 358 -82.98 -8.23 2.28
C GLN A 358 -83.63 -8.82 1.01
N LEU A 359 -82.88 -8.89 -0.09
CA LEU A 359 -83.35 -9.48 -1.34
C LEU A 359 -83.49 -11.00 -1.22
N GLN A 360 -82.53 -11.64 -0.55
CA GLN A 360 -82.52 -13.07 -0.25
C GLN A 360 -83.65 -13.47 0.73
N GLN A 361 -83.95 -12.64 1.73
CA GLN A 361 -85.09 -12.84 2.65
C GLN A 361 -86.46 -12.84 1.95
N ARG A 362 -86.58 -12.24 0.76
CA ARG A 362 -87.83 -12.25 -0.03
C ARG A 362 -88.00 -13.47 -0.92
N VAL A 363 -87.01 -14.37 -0.96
CA VAL A 363 -87.11 -15.63 -1.70
C VAL A 363 -87.78 -16.68 -0.79
N PRO A 364 -88.98 -17.18 -1.12
CA PRO A 364 -89.78 -18.03 -0.23
C PRO A 364 -89.30 -19.49 -0.13
N GLN A 365 -88.20 -19.87 -0.80
CA GLN A 365 -87.63 -21.20 -0.73
C GLN A 365 -86.13 -21.10 -0.48
N LEU A 366 -85.67 -21.80 0.56
CA LEU A 366 -84.25 -21.92 0.87
C LEU A 366 -83.56 -22.71 -0.23
N SER A 367 -82.52 -22.14 -0.83
CA SER A 367 -81.69 -22.83 -1.82
C SER A 367 -80.90 -23.98 -1.18
N SER A 368 -80.52 -24.98 -1.96
CA SER A 368 -79.67 -26.09 -1.50
C SER A 368 -78.33 -25.60 -0.94
N ALA A 369 -77.79 -24.51 -1.49
CA ALA A 369 -76.60 -23.83 -0.99
C ALA A 369 -76.82 -23.15 0.38
N GLU A 370 -78.01 -22.62 0.64
CA GLU A 370 -78.35 -21.97 1.92
C GLU A 370 -78.56 -23.00 3.04
N GLN A 371 -79.12 -24.16 2.72
CA GLN A 371 -79.22 -25.27 3.68
C GLN A 371 -77.84 -25.84 4.05
N ALA A 372 -76.90 -25.88 3.10
CA ALA A 372 -75.51 -26.22 3.37
C ALA A 372 -74.84 -25.16 4.25
N MET A 373 -74.97 -23.87 3.89
CA MET A 373 -74.43 -22.75 4.67
C MET A 373 -75.01 -22.68 6.09
N LYS A 374 -76.29 -23.02 6.28
CA LYS A 374 -76.90 -23.10 7.61
C LYS A 374 -76.24 -24.18 8.47
N LYS A 375 -76.01 -25.37 7.91
CA LYS A 375 -75.28 -26.44 8.63
C LYS A 375 -73.86 -25.99 8.96
N GLU A 376 -73.17 -25.32 8.02
CA GLU A 376 -71.84 -24.76 8.28
C GLU A 376 -71.85 -23.69 9.38
N LEU A 377 -72.85 -22.80 9.41
CA LEU A 377 -73.02 -21.80 10.47
C LEU A 377 -73.29 -22.44 11.83
N GLU A 378 -74.12 -23.49 11.90
CA GLU A 378 -74.36 -24.25 13.13
C GLU A 378 -73.06 -24.92 13.62
N THR A 379 -72.27 -25.52 12.72
CA THR A 379 -70.96 -26.07 13.10
C THR A 379 -69.96 -24.99 13.52
N MET A 380 -69.98 -23.80 12.89
CA MET A 380 -69.15 -22.67 13.29
C MET A 380 -69.57 -22.10 14.65
N GLU A 381 -70.86 -22.08 14.97
CA GLU A 381 -71.34 -21.66 16.29
C GLU A 381 -70.87 -22.63 17.39
N GLU A 382 -70.92 -23.94 17.13
CA GLU A 382 -70.36 -24.94 18.03
C GLU A 382 -68.84 -24.77 18.20
N HIS A 383 -68.12 -24.52 17.11
CA HIS A 383 -66.69 -24.21 17.17
C HIS A 383 -66.39 -22.89 17.91
N LEU A 384 -67.22 -21.86 17.75
CA LEU A 384 -67.08 -20.59 18.46
C LEU A 384 -67.29 -20.74 19.96
N LYS A 385 -68.30 -21.52 20.39
CA LYS A 385 -68.48 -21.85 21.82
C LYS A 385 -67.30 -22.65 22.39
N GLY A 386 -66.74 -23.56 21.58
CA GLY A 386 -65.52 -24.28 21.91
C GLY A 386 -64.30 -23.34 22.04
N MET A 387 -64.14 -22.40 21.11
CA MET A 387 -63.09 -21.39 21.15
C MET A 387 -63.26 -20.41 22.31
N GLU A 388 -64.48 -19.99 22.64
CA GLU A 388 -64.79 -19.14 23.79
C GLU A 388 -64.39 -19.83 25.08
N SER A 389 -64.78 -21.10 25.25
CA SER A 389 -64.36 -21.92 26.39
C SER A 389 -62.83 -22.09 26.44
N SER A 390 -62.18 -22.25 25.29
CA SER A 390 -60.71 -22.34 25.22
C SER A 390 -60.02 -21.00 25.50
N LEU A 391 -60.65 -19.88 25.14
CA LEU A 391 -60.15 -18.53 25.39
C LEU A 391 -60.25 -18.20 26.88
N GLU A 392 -61.38 -18.52 27.51
CA GLU A 392 -61.55 -18.39 28.96
C GLU A 392 -60.50 -19.23 29.71
N GLN A 393 -60.26 -20.46 29.27
CA GLN A 393 -59.20 -21.31 29.83
C GLN A 393 -57.80 -20.73 29.60
N ALA A 394 -57.55 -20.11 28.44
CA ALA A 394 -56.27 -19.47 28.14
C ALA A 394 -56.05 -18.21 29.00
N GLN A 395 -57.09 -17.39 29.18
CA GLN A 395 -57.06 -16.21 30.05
C GLN A 395 -56.84 -16.62 31.51
N LEU A 396 -57.54 -17.66 32.00
CA LEU A 396 -57.30 -18.19 33.35
C LEU A 396 -55.86 -18.69 33.54
N LYS A 397 -55.29 -19.35 32.51
CA LYS A 397 -53.89 -19.80 32.53
C LYS A 397 -52.91 -18.63 32.48
N GLN A 398 -53.19 -17.58 31.71
CA GLN A 398 -52.38 -16.37 31.67
C GLN A 398 -52.39 -15.68 33.02
N ASP A 399 -53.56 -15.45 33.62
CA ASP A 399 -53.72 -14.85 34.95
C ASP A 399 -53.00 -15.68 36.03
N TYR A 400 -53.07 -17.01 35.93
CA TYR A 400 -52.33 -17.91 36.83
C TYR A 400 -50.82 -17.77 36.67
N GLN A 401 -50.32 -17.73 35.42
CA GLN A 401 -48.90 -17.55 35.13
C GLN A 401 -48.38 -16.17 35.55
N GLU A 402 -49.11 -15.09 35.28
CA GLU A 402 -48.75 -13.74 35.71
C GLU A 402 -48.63 -13.67 37.23
N ARG A 403 -49.59 -14.22 37.98
CA ARG A 403 -49.51 -14.29 39.45
C ARG A 403 -48.32 -15.13 39.94
N HIS A 404 -47.98 -16.20 39.22
CA HIS A 404 -46.83 -17.05 39.56
C HIS A 404 -45.50 -16.34 39.29
N VAL A 405 -45.38 -15.64 38.15
CA VAL A 405 -44.21 -14.85 37.74
C VAL A 405 -43.97 -13.68 38.69
N ILE A 406 -45.04 -12.98 39.11
CA ILE A 406 -44.98 -11.91 40.13
C ILE A 406 -44.53 -12.46 41.49
N SER A 407 -44.97 -13.66 41.88
CA SER A 407 -44.52 -14.29 43.13
C SER A 407 -43.06 -14.74 43.10
N SER A 408 -42.53 -15.15 41.93
CA SER A 408 -41.13 -15.53 41.76
C SER A 408 -40.19 -14.34 41.61
N THR A 409 -40.64 -13.21 41.03
CA THR A 409 -39.82 -11.99 40.92
C THR A 409 -39.52 -11.37 42.28
N THR A 410 -40.40 -11.51 43.28
CA THR A 410 -40.13 -11.02 44.65
C THR A 410 -39.00 -11.74 45.40
N LYS A 411 -38.42 -12.82 44.85
CA LYS A 411 -37.33 -13.59 45.49
C LYS A 411 -36.00 -13.58 44.71
N ASP A 412 -35.96 -13.09 43.48
CA ASP A 412 -34.80 -13.18 42.57
C ASP A 412 -34.44 -11.82 41.91
N ASP A 413 -34.57 -10.71 42.64
CA ASP A 413 -34.15 -9.37 42.14
C ASP A 413 -32.62 -9.16 42.09
N ASP A 414 -31.80 -10.14 42.50
CA ASP A 414 -30.33 -10.00 42.58
C ASP A 414 -29.53 -10.58 41.39
N VAL A 415 -30.18 -11.10 40.34
CA VAL A 415 -29.45 -11.55 39.13
C VAL A 415 -30.13 -11.07 37.85
N ALA A 416 -30.20 -9.76 37.67
CA ALA A 416 -30.34 -9.19 36.34
C ALA A 416 -29.04 -9.47 35.55
N GLN A 417 -29.01 -10.56 34.81
CA GLN A 417 -27.97 -10.82 33.82
C GLN A 417 -28.07 -9.76 32.72
N TYR A 418 -27.31 -8.68 32.89
CA TYR A 418 -27.13 -7.65 31.87
C TYR A 418 -26.45 -8.27 30.65
N ILE A 419 -27.24 -8.59 29.63
CA ILE A 419 -26.73 -8.90 28.29
C ILE A 419 -25.93 -7.68 27.83
N SER A 420 -24.66 -7.86 27.46
CA SER A 420 -23.82 -6.73 27.07
C SER A 420 -24.33 -6.12 25.76
N ASN A 421 -24.18 -4.80 25.57
CA ASN A 421 -24.59 -4.13 24.33
C ASN A 421 -23.97 -4.75 23.08
N THR A 422 -22.76 -5.30 23.18
CA THR A 422 -22.09 -6.04 22.09
C THR A 422 -22.78 -7.37 21.75
N GLN A 423 -23.33 -8.07 22.75
CA GLN A 423 -24.12 -9.28 22.51
C GLN A 423 -25.46 -8.94 21.84
N ILE A 424 -26.08 -7.81 22.22
CA ILE A 424 -27.31 -7.31 21.59
C ILE A 424 -27.06 -6.94 20.12
N GLU A 425 -25.96 -6.25 19.82
CA GLU A 425 -25.57 -5.92 18.44
C GLU A 425 -25.33 -7.18 17.60
N ASN A 426 -24.62 -8.17 18.14
CA ASN A 426 -24.38 -9.45 17.46
C ASN A 426 -25.69 -10.23 17.22
N ILE A 427 -26.61 -10.23 18.19
CA ILE A 427 -27.93 -10.86 18.05
C ILE A 427 -28.74 -10.12 16.98
N HIS A 428 -28.71 -8.79 16.96
CA HIS A 428 -29.42 -7.99 15.95
C HIS A 428 -28.84 -8.20 14.55
N GLU A 429 -27.52 -8.31 14.41
CA GLU A 429 -26.87 -8.60 13.14
C GLU A 429 -27.21 -10.02 12.65
N ALA A 430 -27.19 -11.02 13.53
CA ALA A 430 -27.59 -12.39 13.21
C ALA A 430 -29.08 -12.45 12.79
N LEU A 431 -29.98 -11.80 13.53
CA LEU A 431 -31.41 -11.72 13.17
C LEU A 431 -31.63 -10.97 11.86
N SER A 432 -30.88 -9.90 11.60
CA SER A 432 -30.93 -9.18 10.33
C SER A 432 -30.46 -10.05 9.16
N ALA A 433 -29.40 -10.84 9.37
CA ALA A 433 -28.89 -11.77 8.37
C ALA A 433 -29.92 -12.87 8.10
N GLU A 434 -30.45 -13.53 9.12
CA GLU A 434 -31.50 -14.55 9.00
C GLU A 434 -32.77 -13.99 8.35
N GLY A 435 -33.20 -12.79 8.73
CA GLY A 435 -34.36 -12.11 8.13
C GLY A 435 -34.18 -11.84 6.64
N ARG A 436 -32.96 -11.50 6.19
CA ARG A 436 -32.63 -11.39 4.75
C ARG A 436 -32.69 -12.76 4.07
N THR A 437 -32.22 -13.81 4.72
CA THR A 437 -32.26 -15.18 4.19
C THR A 437 -33.69 -15.69 4.04
N ILE A 438 -34.53 -15.46 5.06
CA ILE A 438 -35.97 -15.78 5.03
C ILE A 438 -36.65 -14.99 3.92
N SER A 439 -36.38 -13.69 3.78
CA SER A 439 -36.97 -12.88 2.71
C SER A 439 -36.59 -13.39 1.31
N LYS A 440 -35.34 -13.81 1.12
CA LYS A 440 -34.88 -14.44 -0.13
C LYS A 440 -35.57 -15.79 -0.37
N LEU A 441 -35.76 -16.60 0.66
CA LEU A 441 -36.47 -17.88 0.56
C LEU A 441 -37.95 -17.67 0.24
N VAL A 442 -38.62 -16.70 0.88
CA VAL A 442 -40.01 -16.32 0.58
C VAL A 442 -40.13 -15.82 -0.85
N GLN A 443 -39.20 -15.00 -1.34
CA GLN A 443 -39.18 -14.60 -2.75
C GLN A 443 -38.99 -15.79 -3.69
N LYS A 444 -38.07 -16.72 -3.37
CA LYS A 444 -37.88 -17.95 -4.17
C LYS A 444 -39.14 -18.81 -4.18
N VAL A 445 -39.80 -18.99 -3.04
CA VAL A 445 -41.05 -19.76 -2.94
C VAL A 445 -42.18 -19.05 -3.71
N ALA A 446 -42.28 -17.72 -3.61
CA ALA A 446 -43.26 -16.94 -4.36
C ALA A 446 -43.01 -17.01 -5.88
N GLN A 447 -41.73 -17.05 -6.28
CA GLN A 447 -41.34 -17.21 -7.68
C GLN A 447 -41.64 -18.63 -8.19
N LEU A 448 -41.27 -19.66 -7.43
CA LEU A 448 -41.58 -21.05 -7.73
C LEU A 448 -43.09 -21.30 -7.80
N LYS A 449 -43.88 -20.71 -6.88
CA LYS A 449 -45.35 -20.77 -6.93
C LYS A 449 -45.89 -20.12 -8.21
N ARG A 450 -45.27 -19.03 -8.67
CA ARG A 450 -45.62 -18.36 -9.94
C ARG A 450 -45.24 -19.21 -11.16
N GLU A 451 -44.11 -19.91 -11.12
CA GLU A 451 -43.64 -20.80 -12.19
C GLU A 451 -44.43 -22.12 -12.26
N LEU A 452 -44.90 -22.64 -11.12
CA LEU A 452 -45.67 -23.89 -11.01
C LEU A 452 -47.18 -23.76 -11.28
N SER A 453 -47.70 -22.55 -11.50
CA SER A 453 -49.11 -22.29 -11.89
C SER A 453 -50.15 -23.08 -11.06
N LEU A 454 -50.14 -22.87 -9.73
CA LEU A 454 -51.29 -23.07 -8.84
C LEU A 454 -51.78 -21.72 -8.32
#